data_AF-A0A4S9BSA7-F1
#
_entry.id   AF-A0A4S9BSA7-F1
#
_cell.length_a   1.000
_cell.length_b   1.000
_cell.length_c   1.000
_cell.angle_alpha   90.00
_cell.angle_beta   90.00
_cell.angle_gamma   90.00
#
_symmetry.space_group_name_H-M   'P 1'
#
loop_
_entity.id
_entity.type
_entity.pdbx_description
1 polymer ?
#
loop_
_entity_poly.entity_id
_entity_poly.type
_entity_poly.pdbx_seq_one_letter_code
_entity_poly.pdbx_strand_id
1 'polypeptide(L)'
;MAQERKPKRQRFSLGGPSGDTSFEDYLTGTHKTISSDEEEESDQENQDPEEEFDEDEEDEEFDEEEEEENDYDIENQHAPALNTTTNTTTTNNTQDTINKIHISQNLTTNSSAKNINFLIQIHLVLPSAKVPVTRLLHLPSTLLFEQFSSAIQLAFDWEGDHLWKFDLQTPPQITTTTTTTTIPKDIFPHPRYKVTDIKDMMGLHNLGTNDFRKDLDSKKIRLMDIWGKHQVPRVRKLDMFYTYDCYGDAWYHRIKFLGVAEEGLKPVDLGVEVEDRQQRIWCFGGSGAARPEDMGDEEEQERWEEENDTFEWDIGWVNAGLSEVDVVWLPGM
;
A
#
# COMPACT_ATOMS: atom_id res chain seq x y z
N MET A 1 -21.71 -20.25 14.14
CA MET A 1 -21.69 -19.91 15.58
C MET A 1 -20.39 -19.17 15.83
N ALA A 2 -20.43 -17.84 15.81
CA ALA A 2 -19.26 -17.00 16.01
C ALA A 2 -18.87 -17.01 17.49
N GLN A 3 -17.60 -17.26 17.77
CA GLN A 3 -17.05 -17.18 19.12
C GLN A 3 -16.58 -15.74 19.33
N GLU A 4 -17.30 -14.95 20.12
CA GLU A 4 -16.85 -13.63 20.57
C GLU A 4 -15.49 -13.77 21.27
N ARG A 5 -14.44 -13.22 20.66
CA ARG A 5 -13.09 -13.15 21.23
C ARG A 5 -12.98 -11.85 22.02
N LYS A 6 -13.08 -11.95 23.35
CA LYS A 6 -12.86 -10.82 24.25
C LYS A 6 -11.39 -10.39 24.26
N PRO A 7 -11.07 -9.08 24.18
CA PRO A 7 -9.71 -8.60 24.26
C PRO A 7 -9.13 -8.83 25.67
N LYS A 8 -7.98 -9.51 25.74
CA LYS A 8 -7.19 -9.59 26.96
C LYS A 8 -6.26 -8.38 27.00
N ARG A 9 -6.58 -7.40 27.85
CA ARG A 9 -5.66 -6.33 28.25
C ARG A 9 -4.34 -6.93 28.77
N GLN A 10 -3.25 -6.80 28.02
CA GLN A 10 -1.92 -6.84 28.61
C GLN A 10 -1.52 -5.41 29.01
N ARG A 11 -1.59 -5.13 30.31
CA ARG A 11 -0.95 -3.95 30.89
C ARG A 11 0.54 -4.21 30.99
N PHE A 12 1.34 -3.44 30.25
CA PHE A 12 2.76 -3.28 30.56
C PHE A 12 2.88 -2.51 31.88
N SER A 13 3.30 -3.20 32.95
CA SER A 13 3.68 -2.58 34.22
C SER A 13 5.15 -2.19 34.14
N LEU A 14 5.41 -0.89 33.93
CA LEU A 14 6.73 -0.32 34.24
C LEU A 14 6.79 -0.17 35.76
N GLY A 15 7.54 -1.05 36.42
CA GLY A 15 7.82 -0.97 37.85
C GLY A 15 8.62 0.30 38.18
N GLY A 16 8.02 1.20 38.95
CA GLY A 16 8.62 2.37 39.57
C GLY A 16 7.88 2.69 40.88
N PRO A 17 8.57 3.24 41.91
CA PRO A 17 8.19 3.08 43.31
C PRO A 17 6.93 3.84 43.70
N SER A 18 6.18 3.23 44.60
CA SER A 18 5.00 3.74 45.30
C SER A 18 5.28 5.07 45.98
N GLY A 19 4.57 6.11 45.56
CA GLY A 19 4.52 7.42 46.19
C GLY A 19 3.40 8.24 45.55
N ASP A 20 2.29 8.36 46.27
CA ASP A 20 1.19 9.27 45.98
C ASP A 20 1.71 10.69 45.79
N THR A 21 1.55 11.24 44.59
CA THR A 21 1.27 12.67 44.35
C THR A 21 0.80 12.83 42.91
N SER A 22 -0.48 13.14 42.70
CA SER A 22 -1.02 13.60 41.43
C SER A 22 -0.43 14.98 41.10
N PHE A 23 0.04 15.12 39.87
CA PHE A 23 0.58 16.35 39.28
C PHE A 23 -0.48 17.47 39.13
N GLU A 24 -1.76 17.14 39.30
CA GLU A 24 -2.90 18.02 39.11
C GLU A 24 -3.22 18.91 40.33
N ASP A 25 -2.61 18.66 41.50
CA ASP A 25 -2.81 19.48 42.71
C ASP A 25 -1.92 20.72 42.78
N TYR A 26 -1.03 20.95 41.80
CA TYR A 26 -0.04 22.04 41.83
C TYR A 26 -0.46 23.33 41.11
N LEU A 27 -1.61 23.39 40.42
CA LEU A 27 -1.93 24.52 39.51
C LEU A 27 -3.29 25.20 39.66
N THR A 28 -4.22 24.76 40.51
CA THR A 28 -5.54 25.42 40.63
C THR A 28 -6.03 25.53 42.07
N GLY A 29 -5.26 26.23 42.90
CA GLY A 29 -5.77 26.72 44.17
C GLY A 29 -6.75 27.88 43.98
N THR A 30 -8.07 27.62 44.04
CA THR A 30 -9.05 28.52 44.68
C THR A 30 -10.43 27.89 44.81
N HIS A 31 -10.91 27.81 46.05
CA HIS A 31 -12.32 27.65 46.44
C HIS A 31 -13.22 28.74 45.82
N LYS A 32 -14.43 28.39 45.34
CA LYS A 32 -15.70 28.77 45.99
C LYS A 32 -16.99 28.34 45.25
N THR A 33 -17.89 27.77 46.05
CA THR A 33 -19.37 27.89 46.10
C THR A 33 -20.28 27.46 44.95
N ILE A 34 -21.01 26.40 45.28
CA ILE A 34 -22.42 26.04 44.98
C ILE A 34 -23.35 27.26 44.80
N SER A 35 -24.20 27.21 43.78
CA SER A 35 -25.60 27.68 43.80
C SER A 35 -26.40 26.93 42.73
N SER A 36 -27.60 26.51 43.13
CA SER A 36 -28.69 25.95 42.34
C SER A 36 -29.40 27.00 41.47
N ASP A 37 -30.22 26.52 40.53
CA ASP A 37 -31.61 26.92 40.15
C ASP A 37 -31.80 26.47 38.67
N GLU A 38 -32.60 25.43 38.33
CA GLU A 38 -34.07 25.44 38.06
C GLU A 38 -34.46 26.57 37.07
N GLU A 39 -35.15 26.40 35.92
CA GLU A 39 -36.16 25.45 35.46
C GLU A 39 -36.44 25.62 33.92
N GLU A 40 -37.17 24.65 33.35
CA GLU A 40 -38.15 24.68 32.21
C GLU A 40 -37.72 25.05 30.77
N GLU A 41 -37.80 24.13 29.80
CA GLU A 41 -38.97 23.65 28.99
C GLU A 41 -39.50 24.65 27.95
N SER A 42 -39.44 24.25 26.68
CA SER A 42 -40.47 24.52 25.64
C SER A 42 -40.19 23.73 24.36
N ASP A 43 -41.13 22.85 24.04
CA ASP A 43 -41.33 22.16 22.76
C ASP A 43 -41.54 23.13 21.58
N GLN A 44 -41.24 22.66 20.36
CA GLN A 44 -42.21 22.71 19.26
C GLN A 44 -41.81 21.82 18.08
N GLU A 45 -42.68 20.83 17.84
CA GLU A 45 -42.85 20.07 16.60
C GLU A 45 -43.05 21.00 15.39
N ASN A 46 -42.59 20.57 14.21
CA ASN A 46 -43.34 20.79 12.98
C ASN A 46 -43.16 19.59 12.04
N GLN A 47 -44.31 19.05 11.62
CA GLN A 47 -44.49 17.98 10.67
C GLN A 47 -44.37 18.48 9.22
N ASP A 48 -43.80 17.60 8.39
CA ASP A 48 -44.01 17.23 6.97
C ASP A 48 -45.03 18.00 6.08
N PRO A 49 -44.90 17.99 4.73
CA PRO A 49 -45.10 16.75 3.95
C PRO A 49 -44.23 16.52 2.70
N GLU A 50 -44.06 15.22 2.42
CA GLU A 50 -43.99 14.50 1.14
C GLU A 50 -44.28 15.27 -0.16
N GLU A 51 -43.43 15.07 -1.17
CA GLU A 51 -43.80 15.11 -2.60
C GLU A 51 -43.23 13.87 -3.31
N GLU A 52 -44.14 13.00 -3.76
CA GLU A 52 -43.95 11.94 -4.77
C GLU A 52 -44.12 12.49 -6.20
N PHE A 53 -43.83 11.63 -7.19
CA PHE A 53 -44.05 11.70 -8.67
C PHE A 53 -42.92 12.42 -9.45
N ASP A 54 -42.34 11.89 -10.53
CA ASP A 54 -42.85 10.95 -11.54
C ASP A 54 -41.72 10.14 -12.24
N GLU A 55 -42.10 8.96 -12.72
CA GLU A 55 -41.42 8.11 -13.69
C GLU A 55 -41.35 8.80 -15.06
N ASP A 56 -40.27 8.58 -15.82
CA ASP A 56 -40.35 8.53 -17.29
C ASP A 56 -39.18 7.67 -17.84
N GLU A 57 -39.57 6.63 -18.57
CA GLU A 57 -38.76 5.70 -19.37
C GLU A 57 -38.32 6.32 -20.72
N GLU A 58 -37.50 5.56 -21.47
CA GLU A 58 -37.24 5.68 -22.93
C GLU A 58 -36.19 6.75 -23.34
N ASP A 59 -35.15 6.52 -24.16
CA ASP A 59 -34.93 5.53 -25.23
C ASP A 59 -33.44 5.25 -25.48
N GLU A 60 -33.18 4.03 -25.97
CA GLU A 60 -31.96 3.57 -26.61
C GLU A 60 -31.79 4.21 -28.00
N GLU A 61 -30.58 4.66 -28.35
CA GLU A 61 -30.04 4.61 -29.72
C GLU A 61 -28.53 4.86 -29.66
N PHE A 62 -27.72 3.81 -29.77
CA PHE A 62 -26.26 3.93 -29.98
C PHE A 62 -25.95 3.40 -31.38
N ASP A 63 -25.61 4.32 -32.27
CA ASP A 63 -25.25 4.05 -33.66
C ASP A 63 -24.00 3.14 -33.75
N GLU A 64 -24.14 2.09 -34.56
CA GLU A 64 -23.07 1.26 -35.08
C GLU A 64 -22.30 2.05 -36.15
N GLU A 65 -20.99 2.22 -35.97
CA GLU A 65 -20.07 2.45 -37.10
C GLU A 65 -19.00 1.34 -37.11
N GLU A 66 -19.16 0.44 -38.09
CA GLU A 66 -18.16 -0.50 -38.57
C GLU A 66 -17.02 0.19 -39.35
N GLU A 67 -16.00 -0.62 -39.68
CA GLU A 67 -15.02 -0.47 -40.76
C GLU A 67 -13.67 0.22 -40.37
N GLU A 68 -12.47 -0.24 -40.71
CA GLU A 68 -11.98 -1.23 -41.69
C GLU A 68 -10.69 -1.93 -41.21
N GLU A 69 -10.53 -3.18 -41.65
CA GLU A 69 -9.26 -3.91 -41.75
C GLU A 69 -8.24 -3.16 -42.62
N ASN A 70 -6.95 -3.19 -42.25
CA ASN A 70 -5.88 -3.06 -43.23
C ASN A 70 -4.72 -4.02 -42.91
N ASP A 71 -4.63 -5.03 -43.76
CA ASP A 71 -3.63 -6.07 -43.88
C ASP A 71 -2.42 -5.56 -44.69
N TYR A 72 -1.19 -5.72 -44.14
CA TYR A 72 0.05 -5.66 -44.93
C TYR A 72 1.15 -6.51 -44.28
N ASP A 73 1.35 -7.70 -44.85
CA ASP A 73 2.56 -8.54 -44.75
C ASP A 73 3.71 -7.98 -45.61
N ILE A 74 4.92 -7.82 -45.06
CA ILE A 74 6.20 -7.98 -45.80
C ILE A 74 7.30 -8.54 -44.87
N GLU A 75 7.84 -9.71 -45.25
CA GLU A 75 9.05 -10.33 -44.72
C GLU A 75 10.37 -9.79 -45.36
N ASN A 76 11.45 -9.97 -44.59
CA ASN A 76 12.83 -10.36 -44.97
C ASN A 76 14.00 -9.35 -45.12
N GLN A 77 14.99 -9.55 -44.22
CA GLN A 77 16.44 -9.74 -44.42
C GLN A 77 17.50 -8.61 -44.22
N HIS A 78 18.39 -8.92 -43.25
CA HIS A 78 19.86 -8.75 -43.15
C HIS A 78 20.60 -7.37 -43.19
N ALA A 79 21.28 -7.12 -42.04
CA ALA A 79 22.38 -6.22 -41.59
C ALA A 79 23.56 -5.86 -42.56
N PRO A 80 24.64 -5.11 -42.16
CA PRO A 80 24.91 -4.21 -41.00
C PRO A 80 25.59 -2.84 -41.35
N ALA A 81 25.81 -2.02 -40.30
CA ALA A 81 26.86 -0.99 -40.08
C ALA A 81 26.57 0.48 -40.47
N LEU A 82 26.60 1.39 -39.47
CA LEU A 82 27.71 2.33 -39.25
C LEU A 82 27.48 3.19 -37.99
N ASN A 83 28.57 3.43 -37.25
CA ASN A 83 28.65 4.28 -36.06
C ASN A 83 28.08 5.69 -36.29
N THR A 84 27.14 6.11 -35.44
CA THR A 84 26.87 7.54 -35.22
C THR A 84 26.94 7.82 -33.73
N THR A 85 27.96 8.60 -33.35
CA THR A 85 28.12 9.21 -32.04
C THR A 85 26.95 10.14 -31.79
N THR A 86 25.98 9.72 -30.98
CA THR A 86 24.89 10.58 -30.52
C THR A 86 25.18 11.09 -29.12
N ASN A 87 25.33 12.42 -29.05
CA ASN A 87 25.23 13.21 -27.83
C ASN A 87 23.97 12.78 -27.08
N THR A 88 24.15 12.18 -25.91
CA THR A 88 23.07 11.65 -25.09
C THR A 88 22.43 12.80 -24.32
N THR A 89 21.46 13.47 -24.95
CA THR A 89 20.42 14.17 -24.21
C THR A 89 19.72 13.11 -23.37
N THR A 90 19.81 13.21 -22.05
CA THR A 90 19.17 12.26 -21.11
C THR A 90 17.65 12.41 -21.19
N THR A 91 17.04 11.81 -22.19
CA THR A 91 15.62 11.49 -22.18
C THR A 91 15.44 10.34 -21.20
N ASN A 92 14.72 10.59 -20.10
CA ASN A 92 14.28 9.55 -19.16
C ASN A 92 13.30 8.63 -19.91
N ASN A 93 13.83 7.68 -20.68
CA ASN A 93 13.01 6.80 -21.48
C ASN A 93 12.40 5.72 -20.57
N THR A 94 11.09 5.83 -20.32
CA THR A 94 10.28 4.84 -19.58
C THR A 94 10.50 3.42 -20.09
N GLN A 95 10.57 3.23 -21.41
CA GLN A 95 10.79 1.91 -22.00
C GLN A 95 12.17 1.34 -21.64
N ASP A 96 13.21 2.18 -21.65
CA ASP A 96 14.55 1.75 -21.23
C ASP A 96 14.58 1.41 -19.73
N THR A 97 13.73 2.01 -18.90
CA THR A 97 13.59 1.65 -17.49
C THR A 97 12.95 0.26 -17.33
N ILE A 98 11.84 0.02 -18.02
CA ILE A 98 11.15 -1.28 -18.06
C ILE A 98 12.08 -2.38 -18.58
N ASN A 99 12.82 -2.11 -19.65
CA ASN A 99 13.78 -3.06 -20.22
C ASN A 99 14.86 -3.47 -19.21
N LYS A 100 15.34 -2.56 -18.34
CA LYS A 100 16.29 -2.93 -17.27
C LYS A 100 15.68 -3.84 -16.21
N ILE A 101 14.38 -3.71 -15.95
CA ILE A 101 13.67 -4.60 -15.02
C ILE A 101 13.58 -6.00 -15.64
N HIS A 102 13.16 -6.13 -16.91
CA HIS A 102 13.14 -7.43 -17.59
C HIS A 102 14.51 -8.08 -17.73
N ILE A 103 15.56 -7.30 -18.01
CA ILE A 103 16.93 -7.83 -18.04
C ILE A 103 17.33 -8.38 -16.67
N SER A 104 17.01 -7.66 -15.58
CA SER A 104 17.25 -8.15 -14.22
C SER A 104 16.53 -9.47 -13.97
N GLN A 105 15.24 -9.52 -14.26
CA GLN A 105 14.38 -10.69 -14.07
C GLN A 105 14.99 -11.94 -14.73
N ASN A 106 15.50 -11.81 -15.96
CA ASN A 106 16.02 -12.94 -16.73
C ASN A 106 17.46 -13.33 -16.38
N LEU A 107 18.28 -12.39 -15.91
CA LEU A 107 19.72 -12.63 -15.70
C LEU A 107 20.11 -12.89 -14.24
N THR A 108 19.26 -12.53 -13.27
CA THR A 108 19.58 -12.73 -11.85
C THR A 108 18.95 -13.99 -11.31
N THR A 109 19.81 -14.94 -10.89
CA THR A 109 19.37 -16.20 -10.30
C THR A 109 19.06 -16.03 -8.81
N ASN A 110 18.05 -16.76 -8.32
CA ASN A 110 17.68 -16.77 -6.90
C ASN A 110 18.84 -17.21 -5.98
N SER A 111 19.76 -18.04 -6.47
CA SER A 111 20.90 -18.52 -5.68
C SER A 111 21.82 -17.39 -5.24
N SER A 112 21.97 -16.34 -6.06
CA SER A 112 22.81 -15.17 -5.75
C SER A 112 22.22 -14.27 -4.65
N ALA A 113 20.92 -14.39 -4.36
CA ALA A 113 20.19 -13.53 -3.45
C ALA A 113 19.52 -14.27 -2.29
N LYS A 114 19.84 -15.56 -2.09
CA LYS A 114 19.20 -16.45 -1.11
C LYS A 114 19.20 -15.94 0.33
N ASN A 115 20.19 -15.11 0.70
CA ASN A 115 20.36 -14.58 2.05
C ASN A 115 20.19 -13.06 2.12
N ILE A 116 19.66 -12.43 1.06
CA ILE A 116 19.42 -11.00 1.03
C ILE A 116 17.97 -10.78 1.46
N ASN A 117 17.78 -10.03 2.54
CA ASN A 117 16.47 -9.59 2.98
C ASN A 117 16.38 -8.07 2.92
N PHE A 118 15.19 -7.57 2.67
CA PHE A 118 14.87 -6.16 2.58
C PHE A 118 14.05 -5.72 3.79
N LEU A 119 14.30 -4.48 4.20
CA LEU A 119 13.48 -3.76 5.17
C LEU A 119 12.67 -2.74 4.39
N ILE A 120 11.36 -2.75 4.57
CA ILE A 120 10.44 -1.83 3.91
C ILE A 120 9.49 -1.20 4.91
N GLN A 121 9.02 0.00 4.59
CA GLN A 121 7.88 0.63 5.24
C GLN A 121 6.73 0.71 4.25
N ILE A 122 5.55 0.32 4.71
CA ILE A 122 4.30 0.48 4.00
C ILE A 122 3.46 1.48 4.80
N HIS A 123 2.92 2.49 4.12
CA HIS A 123 2.05 3.50 4.70
C HIS A 123 0.74 3.52 3.93
N LEU A 124 -0.37 3.13 4.58
CA LEU A 124 -1.71 3.30 4.03
C LEU A 124 -2.05 4.80 4.07
N VAL A 125 -2.34 5.36 2.91
CA VAL A 125 -2.51 6.80 2.72
C VAL A 125 -3.94 7.18 3.10
N LEU A 126 -4.10 7.58 4.37
CA LEU A 126 -5.35 8.13 4.92
C LEU A 126 -5.09 9.57 5.37
N PRO A 127 -5.34 10.59 4.51
CA PRO A 127 -5.03 11.99 4.84
C PRO A 127 -5.69 12.49 6.12
N SER A 128 -6.87 11.97 6.45
CA SER A 128 -7.68 12.38 7.59
C SER A 128 -7.46 11.53 8.85
N ALA A 129 -6.65 10.46 8.78
CA ALA A 129 -6.46 9.58 9.93
C ALA A 129 -5.75 10.27 11.09
N LYS A 130 -6.25 10.02 12.31
CA LYS A 130 -5.69 10.55 13.58
C LYS A 130 -4.24 10.15 13.80
N VAL A 131 -3.85 8.97 13.31
CA VAL A 131 -2.47 8.46 13.32
C VAL A 131 -2.10 7.86 11.97
N PRO A 132 -0.82 7.91 11.58
CA PRO A 132 -0.35 7.20 10.39
C PRO A 132 -0.60 5.70 10.53
N VAL A 133 -1.19 5.07 9.53
CA VAL A 133 -1.35 3.61 9.49
C VAL A 133 -0.18 3.01 8.72
N THR A 134 0.76 2.38 9.43
CA THR A 134 2.02 1.90 8.85
C THR A 134 2.38 0.49 9.29
N ARG A 135 3.13 -0.21 8.44
CA ARG A 135 3.76 -1.51 8.73
C ARG A 135 5.22 -1.49 8.28
N LEU A 136 6.10 -2.04 9.11
CA LEU A 136 7.52 -2.20 8.84
C LEU A 136 7.80 -3.69 8.67
N LEU A 137 8.13 -4.10 7.45
CA LEU A 137 8.28 -5.51 7.10
C LEU A 137 9.73 -5.86 6.77
N HIS A 138 10.14 -7.03 7.24
CA HIS A 138 11.31 -7.76 6.78
C HIS A 138 10.87 -8.82 5.77
N LEU A 139 11.46 -8.80 4.57
CA LEU A 139 11.06 -9.66 3.45
C LEU A 139 12.29 -10.23 2.71
N PRO A 140 12.23 -11.47 2.19
CA PRO A 140 13.26 -11.96 1.27
C PRO A 140 13.34 -11.12 0.00
N SER A 141 14.53 -10.81 -0.49
CA SER A 141 14.66 -10.02 -1.73
C SER A 141 14.17 -10.76 -2.97
N THR A 142 14.11 -12.10 -2.89
CA THR A 142 13.61 -12.97 -3.96
C THR A 142 12.08 -13.09 -3.99
N LEU A 143 11.37 -12.44 -3.06
CA LEU A 143 9.91 -12.49 -2.98
C LEU A 143 9.30 -11.93 -4.27
N LEU A 144 8.31 -12.63 -4.83
CA LEU A 144 7.53 -12.16 -5.97
C LEU A 144 6.59 -11.04 -5.57
N PHE A 145 6.20 -10.19 -6.52
CA PHE A 145 5.25 -9.11 -6.24
C PHE A 145 3.83 -9.62 -5.91
N GLU A 146 3.44 -10.78 -6.43
CA GLU A 146 2.20 -11.47 -6.00
C GLU A 146 2.24 -11.82 -4.51
N GLN A 147 3.30 -12.51 -4.07
CA GLN A 147 3.49 -12.85 -2.66
C GLN A 147 3.63 -11.59 -1.79
N PHE A 148 4.24 -10.54 -2.34
CA PHE A 148 4.34 -9.26 -1.65
C PHE A 148 2.96 -8.65 -1.45
N SER A 149 2.08 -8.65 -2.47
CA SER A 149 0.68 -8.20 -2.33
C SER A 149 -0.03 -8.91 -1.19
N SER A 150 0.03 -10.26 -1.14
CA SER A 150 -0.55 -11.04 -0.04
C SER A 150 0.02 -10.64 1.32
N ALA A 151 1.34 -10.39 1.41
CA ALA A 151 1.95 -9.91 2.63
C ALA A 151 1.48 -8.49 3.03
N ILE A 152 1.15 -7.61 2.07
CA ILE A 152 0.54 -6.31 2.38
C ILE A 152 -0.86 -6.53 2.96
N GLN A 153 -1.71 -7.29 2.26
CA GLN A 153 -3.10 -7.54 2.68
C GLN A 153 -3.14 -8.12 4.11
N LEU A 154 -2.38 -9.17 4.39
CA LEU A 154 -2.28 -9.77 5.72
C LEU A 154 -1.70 -8.81 6.77
N ALA A 155 -0.77 -7.92 6.39
CA ALA A 155 -0.23 -6.93 7.32
C ALA A 155 -1.25 -5.84 7.70
N PHE A 156 -2.28 -5.65 6.88
CA PHE A 156 -3.38 -4.70 7.11
C PHE A 156 -4.70 -5.40 7.47
N ASP A 157 -4.68 -6.70 7.79
CA ASP A 157 -5.85 -7.49 8.21
C ASP A 157 -6.97 -7.52 7.16
N TRP A 158 -6.56 -7.72 5.90
CA TRP A 158 -7.42 -7.75 4.71
C TRP A 158 -7.44 -9.14 4.08
N GLU A 159 -8.59 -9.56 3.55
CA GLU A 159 -8.86 -10.92 3.06
C GLU A 159 -8.32 -11.15 1.64
N GLY A 160 -8.08 -10.08 0.88
CA GLY A 160 -7.47 -10.18 -0.46
C GLY A 160 -8.46 -10.47 -1.59
N ASP A 161 -9.74 -10.17 -1.38
CA ASP A 161 -10.83 -10.41 -2.32
C ASP A 161 -10.88 -9.42 -3.51
N HIS A 162 -10.14 -8.30 -3.42
CA HIS A 162 -10.19 -7.24 -4.44
C HIS A 162 -8.95 -7.21 -5.36
N LEU A 163 -9.13 -6.54 -6.51
CA LEU A 163 -8.05 -6.33 -7.47
C LEU A 163 -7.00 -5.36 -6.95
N TRP A 164 -5.75 -5.63 -7.30
CA TRP A 164 -4.63 -4.83 -6.86
C TRP A 164 -3.58 -4.61 -7.95
N LYS A 165 -2.73 -3.60 -7.74
CA LYS A 165 -1.54 -3.35 -8.55
C LYS A 165 -0.49 -2.59 -7.77
N PHE A 166 0.75 -2.66 -8.25
CA PHE A 166 1.80 -1.72 -7.89
C PHE A 166 2.02 -0.73 -9.03
N ASP A 167 2.05 0.57 -8.75
CA ASP A 167 2.44 1.61 -9.70
C ASP A 167 3.88 2.05 -9.39
N LEU A 168 4.80 1.85 -10.34
CA LEU A 168 6.15 2.41 -10.26
C LEU A 168 6.18 3.79 -10.90
N GLN A 169 6.70 4.79 -10.17
CA GLN A 169 6.70 6.18 -10.61
C GLN A 169 8.10 6.80 -10.51
N THR A 170 8.44 7.67 -11.45
CA THR A 170 9.60 8.55 -11.30
C THR A 170 9.33 9.55 -10.18
N PRO A 171 10.30 9.81 -9.28
CA PRO A 171 10.12 10.83 -8.27
C PRO A 171 9.79 12.19 -8.90
N PRO A 172 8.84 12.94 -8.33
CA PRO A 172 8.47 14.26 -8.84
C PRO A 172 9.71 15.16 -8.88
N GLN A 173 9.98 15.75 -10.04
CA GLN A 173 11.04 16.75 -10.13
C GLN A 173 10.54 18.04 -9.50
N ILE A 174 11.06 18.36 -8.31
CA ILE A 174 10.79 19.64 -7.65
C ILE A 174 11.44 20.74 -8.50
N THR A 175 10.70 21.27 -9.47
CA THR A 175 11.02 22.56 -10.08
C THR A 175 10.66 23.64 -9.07
N THR A 176 11.67 24.26 -8.46
CA THR A 176 11.56 25.41 -7.56
C THR A 176 10.90 26.60 -8.26
N THR A 177 9.57 26.61 -8.39
CA THR A 177 8.75 27.79 -8.69
C THR A 177 7.26 27.43 -8.67
N THR A 178 6.66 27.22 -7.49
CA THR A 178 5.32 27.77 -7.16
C THR A 178 4.98 27.51 -5.70
N THR A 179 4.99 28.57 -4.90
CA THR A 179 4.34 28.65 -3.59
C THR A 179 2.84 28.81 -3.79
N THR A 180 2.11 27.71 -3.72
CA THR A 180 0.69 27.73 -3.33
C THR A 180 0.33 26.41 -2.66
N THR A 181 -0.10 26.50 -1.40
CA THR A 181 -0.80 25.52 -0.54
C THR A 181 -1.79 24.69 -1.39
N THR A 182 -1.99 23.38 -1.26
CA THR A 182 -2.35 22.52 -0.11
C THR A 182 -2.28 21.06 -0.60
N ILE A 183 -1.89 20.12 0.26
CA ILE A 183 -1.59 18.69 0.00
C ILE A 183 -0.31 18.50 -0.85
N PRO A 184 0.74 17.80 -0.33
CA PRO A 184 1.87 17.43 -1.17
C PRO A 184 1.33 16.54 -2.30
N LYS A 185 1.46 16.98 -3.56
CA LYS A 185 1.04 16.25 -4.78
C LYS A 185 1.70 14.88 -4.99
N ASP A 186 2.40 14.40 -3.97
CA ASP A 186 3.35 13.28 -3.99
C ASP A 186 2.95 12.19 -2.96
N ILE A 187 1.76 12.29 -2.35
CA ILE A 187 1.25 11.26 -1.42
C ILE A 187 0.43 10.18 -2.12
N PHE A 188 -0.21 10.51 -3.24
CA PHE A 188 -0.98 9.59 -4.09
C PHE A 188 -0.23 9.31 -5.40
N PRO A 189 -0.45 8.14 -6.03
CA PRO A 189 0.09 7.88 -7.36
C PRO A 189 -0.47 8.88 -8.38
N HIS A 190 0.41 9.45 -9.22
CA HIS A 190 0.01 10.41 -10.24
C HIS A 190 0.35 9.93 -11.66
N PRO A 191 -0.60 9.90 -12.63
CA PRO A 191 -0.37 9.35 -13.98
C PRO A 191 0.83 9.97 -14.73
N ARG A 192 1.07 11.28 -14.55
CA ARG A 192 2.22 12.00 -15.11
C ARG A 192 3.59 11.39 -14.78
N TYR A 193 3.73 10.75 -13.62
CA TYR A 193 5.00 10.20 -13.15
C TYR A 193 5.10 8.69 -13.38
N LYS A 194 4.05 8.07 -13.91
CA LYS A 194 3.96 6.62 -14.08
C LYS A 194 5.00 6.10 -15.06
N VAL A 195 5.68 5.04 -14.65
CA VAL A 195 6.62 4.27 -15.47
C VAL A 195 5.96 2.98 -15.94
N THR A 196 5.40 2.19 -15.01
CA THR A 196 4.86 0.86 -15.29
C THR A 196 3.99 0.38 -14.13
N ASP A 197 3.06 -0.52 -14.41
CA ASP A 197 2.33 -1.29 -13.41
C ASP A 197 2.94 -2.67 -13.22
N ILE A 198 2.93 -3.17 -11.99
CA ILE A 198 3.13 -4.58 -11.67
C ILE A 198 1.80 -5.13 -11.18
N LYS A 199 1.22 -6.09 -11.90
CA LYS A 199 -0.11 -6.67 -11.61
C LYS A 199 -0.16 -8.12 -12.07
N ASP A 200 -1.19 -8.86 -11.64
CA ASP A 200 -1.43 -10.19 -12.18
C ASP A 200 -1.87 -10.09 -13.65
N MET A 201 -1.03 -10.58 -14.56
CA MET A 201 -1.29 -10.49 -15.99
C MET A 201 -2.06 -11.67 -16.57
N MET A 202 -2.26 -12.74 -15.80
CA MET A 202 -2.90 -13.96 -16.26
C MET A 202 -3.99 -14.48 -15.32
N GLY A 203 -4.27 -13.76 -14.24
CA GLY A 203 -5.33 -14.09 -13.30
C GLY A 203 -6.72 -13.80 -13.85
N LEU A 204 -7.73 -14.42 -13.24
CA LEU A 204 -9.14 -14.03 -13.39
C LEU A 204 -9.39 -12.59 -12.91
N HIS A 205 -8.45 -12.07 -12.12
CA HIS A 205 -8.43 -10.76 -11.49
C HIS A 205 -7.48 -9.80 -12.23
N ASN A 206 -7.47 -9.82 -13.57
CA ASN A 206 -6.62 -8.93 -14.34
C ASN A 206 -7.19 -7.50 -14.33
N LEU A 207 -6.33 -6.53 -14.01
CA LEU A 207 -6.73 -5.13 -13.94
C LEU A 207 -6.82 -4.53 -15.36
N GLY A 208 -8.02 -4.57 -15.93
CA GLY A 208 -8.32 -4.07 -17.28
C GLY A 208 -7.50 -4.76 -18.38
N THR A 209 -7.31 -4.07 -19.50
CA THR A 209 -6.51 -4.57 -20.62
C THR A 209 -5.01 -4.55 -20.27
N ASN A 210 -4.31 -5.63 -20.60
CA ASN A 210 -2.88 -5.76 -20.37
C ASN A 210 -2.10 -5.04 -21.46
N ASP A 211 -1.24 -4.09 -21.12
CA ASP A 211 -0.24 -3.57 -22.06
C ASP A 211 1.06 -4.35 -21.87
N PHE A 212 1.21 -5.49 -22.56
CA PHE A 212 2.39 -6.36 -22.43
C PHE A 212 3.74 -5.68 -22.79
N ARG A 213 3.71 -4.47 -23.36
CA ARG A 213 4.94 -3.69 -23.62
C ARG A 213 5.36 -2.85 -22.41
N LYS A 214 4.42 -2.57 -21.50
CA LYS A 214 4.61 -1.66 -20.37
C LYS A 214 4.39 -2.32 -19.03
N ASP A 215 3.40 -3.19 -18.90
CA ASP A 215 3.03 -3.84 -17.66
C ASP A 215 3.95 -5.02 -17.34
N LEU A 216 4.15 -5.22 -16.06
CA LEU A 216 5.01 -6.25 -15.50
C LEU A 216 4.17 -7.30 -14.78
N ASP A 217 4.50 -8.56 -15.01
CA ASP A 217 3.80 -9.69 -14.41
C ASP A 217 4.26 -9.93 -12.97
N SER A 218 3.34 -9.73 -12.02
CA SER A 218 3.60 -9.85 -10.58
C SER A 218 4.06 -11.26 -10.15
N LYS A 219 3.72 -12.28 -10.93
CA LYS A 219 4.13 -13.68 -10.73
C LYS A 219 5.56 -13.97 -11.19
N LYS A 220 6.21 -12.99 -11.83
CA LYS A 220 7.56 -13.15 -12.40
C LYS A 220 8.57 -12.13 -11.88
N ILE A 221 8.13 -10.92 -11.55
CA ILE A 221 9.01 -9.89 -10.99
C ILE A 221 9.22 -10.12 -9.50
N ARG A 222 10.46 -10.02 -9.05
CA ARG A 222 10.83 -10.09 -7.63
C ARG A 222 11.22 -8.73 -7.08
N LEU A 223 11.21 -8.55 -5.76
CA LEU A 223 11.64 -7.30 -5.12
C LEU A 223 13.06 -6.88 -5.54
N MET A 224 13.97 -7.85 -5.66
CA MET A 224 15.35 -7.60 -6.09
C MET A 224 15.47 -7.08 -7.52
N ASP A 225 14.49 -7.31 -8.39
CA ASP A 225 14.50 -6.78 -9.76
C ASP A 225 14.27 -5.26 -9.80
N ILE A 226 13.76 -4.69 -8.70
CA ILE A 226 13.57 -3.25 -8.51
C ILE A 226 14.66 -2.66 -7.60
N TRP A 227 14.82 -3.18 -6.39
CA TRP A 227 15.70 -2.58 -5.37
C TRP A 227 17.09 -3.23 -5.24
N GLY A 228 17.31 -4.36 -5.94
CA GLY A 228 18.56 -5.11 -5.86
C GLY A 228 19.79 -4.27 -6.22
N LYS A 229 20.93 -4.58 -5.60
CA LYS A 229 22.17 -3.80 -5.79
C LYS A 229 22.67 -3.81 -7.24
N HIS A 230 22.40 -4.89 -7.98
CA HIS A 230 22.73 -5.03 -9.40
C HIS A 230 21.92 -4.10 -10.29
N GLN A 231 20.81 -3.58 -9.80
CA GLN A 231 19.90 -2.78 -10.59
C GLN A 231 20.42 -1.34 -10.73
N VAL A 232 20.11 -0.71 -11.87
CA VAL A 232 20.55 0.65 -12.17
C VAL A 232 19.92 1.68 -11.22
N PRO A 233 20.63 2.76 -10.84
CA PRO A 233 20.16 3.72 -9.84
C PRO A 233 18.78 4.34 -10.14
N ARG A 234 18.44 4.55 -11.41
CA ARG A 234 17.15 5.13 -11.80
C ARG A 234 15.95 4.24 -11.46
N VAL A 235 16.10 2.91 -11.53
CA VAL A 235 15.04 1.95 -11.19
C VAL A 235 14.91 1.84 -9.68
N ARG A 236 16.05 1.75 -8.98
CA ARG A 236 16.10 1.67 -7.51
C ARG A 236 15.52 2.88 -6.79
N LYS A 237 15.40 4.01 -7.49
CA LYS A 237 14.88 5.29 -6.97
C LYS A 237 13.43 5.56 -7.37
N LEU A 238 12.76 4.65 -8.07
CA LEU A 238 11.34 4.80 -8.37
C LEU A 238 10.55 4.82 -7.06
N ASP A 239 9.59 5.74 -6.97
CA ASP A 239 8.54 5.66 -5.96
C ASP A 239 7.64 4.48 -6.30
N MET A 240 7.19 3.76 -5.28
CA MET A 240 6.31 2.61 -5.42
C MET A 240 5.03 2.85 -4.63
N PHE A 241 3.91 2.68 -5.32
CA PHE A 241 2.59 2.68 -4.72
C PHE A 241 1.96 1.31 -4.90
N TYR A 242 1.16 0.88 -3.95
CA TYR A 242 0.29 -0.29 -4.06
C TYR A 242 -1.15 0.19 -3.90
N THR A 243 -2.00 -0.16 -4.85
CA THR A 243 -3.43 0.15 -4.79
C THR A 243 -4.16 -1.16 -4.61
N TYR A 244 -4.97 -1.25 -3.56
CA TYR A 244 -5.91 -2.33 -3.32
C TYR A 244 -7.33 -1.84 -3.61
N ASP A 245 -8.20 -2.74 -4.05
CA ASP A 245 -9.53 -2.43 -4.54
C ASP A 245 -9.57 -1.31 -5.59
N CYS A 246 -8.91 -1.54 -6.72
CA CYS A 246 -8.70 -0.50 -7.73
C CYS A 246 -9.98 -0.01 -8.44
N TYR A 247 -11.13 -0.68 -8.27
CA TYR A 247 -12.41 -0.33 -8.89
C TYR A 247 -13.52 0.01 -7.88
N GLY A 248 -13.31 -0.23 -6.59
CA GLY A 248 -14.14 0.29 -5.50
C GLY A 248 -13.44 1.47 -4.80
N ASP A 249 -13.05 1.28 -3.56
CA ASP A 249 -12.59 2.33 -2.64
C ASP A 249 -11.18 2.86 -2.95
N ALA A 250 -10.39 2.09 -3.70
CA ALA A 250 -9.02 2.41 -4.09
C ALA A 250 -8.10 2.78 -2.91
N TRP A 251 -7.78 1.79 -2.07
CA TRP A 251 -6.89 1.96 -0.94
C TRP A 251 -5.42 2.08 -1.37
N TYR A 252 -4.88 3.30 -1.27
CA TYR A 252 -3.50 3.60 -1.68
C TYR A 252 -2.49 3.38 -0.55
N HIS A 253 -1.41 2.68 -0.87
CA HIS A 253 -0.27 2.48 0.02
C HIS A 253 0.98 3.05 -0.63
N ARG A 254 1.73 3.84 0.11
CA ARG A 254 3.08 4.24 -0.29
C ARG A 254 4.10 3.27 0.30
N ILE A 255 4.94 2.71 -0.56
CA ILE A 255 5.97 1.74 -0.18
C ILE A 255 7.34 2.39 -0.26
N LYS A 256 8.08 2.33 0.84
CA LYS A 256 9.45 2.85 0.95
C LYS A 256 10.42 1.73 1.24
N PHE A 257 11.43 1.60 0.40
CA PHE A 257 12.59 0.75 0.67
C PHE A 257 13.49 1.41 1.70
N LEU A 258 13.67 0.77 2.85
CA LEU A 258 14.52 1.29 3.94
C LEU A 258 15.96 0.82 3.81
N GLY A 259 16.17 -0.39 3.29
CA GLY A 259 17.50 -0.94 3.11
C GLY A 259 17.54 -2.45 3.01
N VAL A 260 18.77 -2.97 2.97
CA VAL A 260 19.06 -4.40 3.07
C VAL A 260 19.27 -4.71 4.55
N ALA A 261 18.59 -5.74 5.06
CA ALA A 261 18.75 -6.20 6.43
C ALA A 261 20.17 -6.77 6.66
N GLU A 262 20.62 -6.75 7.91
CA GLU A 262 21.85 -7.44 8.29
C GLU A 262 21.73 -8.95 8.03
N GLU A 263 22.83 -9.57 7.61
CA GLU A 263 22.85 -11.00 7.34
C GLU A 263 22.55 -11.78 8.63
N GLY A 264 21.53 -12.63 8.58
CA GLY A 264 21.12 -13.44 9.72
C GLY A 264 20.32 -12.70 10.79
N LEU A 265 19.85 -11.48 10.51
CA LEU A 265 18.89 -10.76 11.37
C LEU A 265 17.66 -11.63 11.66
N LYS A 266 17.29 -11.75 12.93
CA LYS A 266 16.13 -12.52 13.38
C LYS A 266 15.09 -11.61 14.05
N PRO A 267 13.82 -12.04 14.10
CA PRO A 267 12.77 -11.30 14.82
C PRO A 267 13.15 -10.95 16.26
N VAL A 268 13.74 -11.91 16.99
CA VAL A 268 14.15 -11.73 18.39
C VAL A 268 15.20 -10.64 18.60
N ASP A 269 16.03 -10.34 17.59
CA ASP A 269 17.04 -9.28 17.66
C ASP A 269 16.38 -7.88 17.68
N LEU A 270 15.15 -7.79 17.17
CA LEU A 270 14.32 -6.58 17.21
C LEU A 270 13.21 -6.65 18.28
N GLY A 271 13.25 -7.64 19.18
CA GLY A 271 12.24 -7.81 20.23
C GLY A 271 10.88 -8.29 19.71
N VAL A 272 10.85 -8.91 18.54
CA VAL A 272 9.64 -9.45 17.91
C VAL A 272 9.54 -10.95 18.19
N GLU A 273 8.40 -11.40 18.67
CA GLU A 273 8.08 -12.82 18.81
C GLU A 273 7.29 -13.30 17.58
N VAL A 274 7.76 -14.37 16.94
CA VAL A 274 7.06 -15.07 15.86
C VAL A 274 6.89 -16.53 16.26
N GLU A 275 5.73 -17.12 15.94
CA GLU A 275 5.42 -18.50 16.33
C GLU A 275 6.23 -19.51 15.50
N ASP A 276 6.27 -19.33 14.19
CA ASP A 276 7.07 -20.16 13.29
C ASP A 276 8.50 -19.62 13.16
N ARG A 277 9.47 -20.43 13.62
CA ARG A 277 10.89 -20.10 13.50
C ARG A 277 11.42 -20.13 12.07
N GLN A 278 10.66 -20.70 11.13
CA GLN A 278 11.00 -20.73 9.70
C GLN A 278 10.35 -19.56 8.93
N GLN A 279 9.50 -18.77 9.58
CA GLN A 279 8.85 -17.61 9.00
C GLN A 279 9.90 -16.63 8.46
N ARG A 280 9.78 -16.30 7.16
CA ARG A 280 10.74 -15.45 6.44
C ARG A 280 10.26 -14.02 6.25
N ILE A 281 8.96 -13.83 6.27
CA ILE A 281 8.30 -12.54 6.21
C ILE A 281 7.77 -12.22 7.60
N TRP A 282 8.17 -11.09 8.15
CA TRP A 282 7.69 -10.70 9.48
C TRP A 282 7.65 -9.18 9.61
N CYS A 283 6.71 -8.71 10.41
CA CYS A 283 6.54 -7.33 10.81
C CYS A 283 7.37 -7.06 12.07
N PHE A 284 8.06 -5.92 12.09
CA PHE A 284 8.90 -5.50 13.21
C PHE A 284 8.51 -4.15 13.83
N GLY A 285 7.44 -3.55 13.33
CA GLY A 285 6.91 -2.31 13.84
C GLY A 285 5.86 -1.71 12.91
N GLY A 286 5.26 -0.63 13.35
CA GLY A 286 4.13 -0.02 12.68
C GLY A 286 3.37 0.92 13.60
N SER A 287 2.24 1.39 13.11
CA SER A 287 1.34 2.26 13.86
C SER A 287 -0.05 2.18 13.25
N GLY A 288 -1.07 2.46 14.06
CA GLY A 288 -2.45 2.60 13.61
C GLY A 288 -3.15 1.28 13.29
N ALA A 289 -4.41 1.22 13.70
CA ALA A 289 -5.35 0.21 13.22
C ALA A 289 -5.56 0.39 11.71
N ALA A 290 -5.57 -0.71 10.96
CA ALA A 290 -6.01 -0.67 9.58
C ALA A 290 -7.54 -0.52 9.55
N ARG A 291 -8.05 0.22 8.56
CA ARG A 291 -9.50 0.26 8.32
C ARG A 291 -9.92 -1.10 7.74
N PRO A 292 -11.04 -1.67 8.18
CA PRO A 292 -11.70 -2.80 7.51
C PRO A 292 -11.81 -2.62 6.00
N GLU A 293 -11.80 -3.75 5.28
CA GLU A 293 -12.19 -3.78 3.86
C GLU A 293 -13.64 -3.33 3.69
N ASP A 294 -13.98 -2.87 2.47
CA ASP A 294 -15.33 -2.41 2.07
C ASP A 294 -15.94 -1.35 2.99
N MET A 295 -15.10 -0.58 3.68
CA MET A 295 -15.56 0.54 4.48
C MET A 295 -16.08 1.62 3.53
N GLY A 296 -17.35 1.96 3.68
CA GLY A 296 -18.06 2.85 2.76
C GLY A 296 -17.60 4.30 2.83
N ASP A 297 -18.57 5.20 2.80
CA ASP A 297 -18.31 6.63 2.67
C ASP A 297 -17.59 7.25 3.88
N GLU A 298 -17.25 8.54 3.76
CA GLU A 298 -16.54 9.28 4.81
C GLU A 298 -17.29 9.25 6.15
N GLU A 299 -18.63 9.19 6.16
CA GLU A 299 -19.41 9.15 7.41
C GLU A 299 -19.25 7.80 8.13
N GLU A 300 -19.26 6.69 7.37
CA GLU A 300 -18.97 5.36 7.92
C GLU A 300 -17.54 5.29 8.49
N GLN A 301 -16.59 5.86 7.76
CA GLN A 301 -15.19 5.93 8.20
C GLN A 301 -15.03 6.74 9.49
N GLU A 302 -15.65 7.91 9.58
CA GLU A 302 -15.62 8.75 10.78
C GLU A 302 -16.25 8.03 11.98
N ARG A 303 -17.41 7.40 11.79
CA ARG A 303 -18.07 6.63 12.84
C ARG A 303 -17.19 5.49 13.34
N TRP A 304 -16.56 4.74 12.44
CA TRP A 304 -15.64 3.67 12.83
C TRP A 304 -14.47 4.20 13.67
N GLU A 305 -13.91 5.37 13.31
CA GLU A 305 -12.82 6.01 14.05
C GLU A 305 -13.24 6.60 15.41
N GLU A 306 -14.53 6.82 15.64
CA GLU A 306 -15.09 7.21 16.94
C GLU A 306 -15.35 6.00 17.83
N GLU A 307 -15.80 4.89 17.24
CA GLU A 307 -16.17 3.67 17.95
C GLU A 307 -14.98 2.76 18.29
N ASN A 308 -13.88 2.86 17.53
CA ASN A 308 -12.72 1.97 17.65
C ASN A 308 -11.44 2.71 18.07
N ASP A 309 -10.55 2.00 18.76
CA ASP A 309 -9.24 2.53 19.09
C ASP A 309 -8.33 2.52 17.84
N THR A 310 -8.30 3.65 17.13
CA THR A 310 -7.45 3.84 15.94
C THR A 310 -5.94 3.69 16.20
N PHE A 311 -5.51 3.67 17.47
CA PHE A 311 -4.12 3.40 17.85
C PHE A 311 -3.84 1.91 18.05
N GLU A 312 -4.88 1.10 18.28
CA GLU A 312 -4.77 -0.32 18.61
C GLU A 312 -4.43 -1.15 17.36
N TRP A 313 -3.27 -1.80 17.39
CA TRP A 313 -2.89 -2.82 16.43
C TRP A 313 -1.93 -3.79 17.11
N ASP A 314 -1.92 -5.06 16.69
CA ASP A 314 -1.13 -6.10 17.33
C ASP A 314 -0.12 -6.70 16.33
N ILE A 315 1.17 -6.54 16.65
CA ILE A 315 2.26 -7.06 15.83
C ILE A 315 2.31 -8.60 15.82
N GLY A 316 1.85 -9.25 16.88
CA GLY A 316 1.75 -10.70 16.97
C GLY A 316 0.68 -11.25 16.04
N TRP A 317 -0.50 -10.62 15.98
CA TRP A 317 -1.57 -10.98 15.04
C TRP A 317 -1.14 -10.76 13.60
N VAL A 318 -0.51 -9.62 13.30
CA VAL A 318 0.08 -9.37 11.97
C VAL A 318 1.07 -10.46 11.61
N ASN A 319 1.98 -10.82 12.53
CA ASN A 319 2.96 -11.87 12.26
C ASN A 319 2.34 -13.26 12.11
N ALA A 320 1.25 -13.57 12.82
CA ALA A 320 0.50 -14.80 12.63
C ALA A 320 -0.05 -14.89 11.20
N GLY A 321 -0.70 -13.83 10.70
CA GLY A 321 -1.16 -13.77 9.30
C GLY A 321 0.00 -13.89 8.30
N LEU A 322 1.09 -13.14 8.51
CA LEU A 322 2.28 -13.20 7.64
C LEU A 322 2.95 -14.58 7.56
N SER A 323 2.70 -15.47 8.52
CA SER A 323 3.20 -16.85 8.49
C SER A 323 2.54 -17.71 7.40
N GLU A 324 1.37 -17.28 6.90
CA GLU A 324 0.59 -17.99 5.89
C GLU A 324 1.05 -17.69 4.46
N VAL A 325 1.89 -16.68 4.26
CA VAL A 325 2.41 -16.33 2.93
C VAL A 325 3.37 -17.41 2.44
N ASP A 326 2.97 -18.16 1.41
CA ASP A 326 3.82 -19.19 0.82
C ASP A 326 4.99 -18.58 0.05
N VAL A 327 6.18 -18.61 0.66
CA VAL A 327 7.43 -18.17 0.03
C VAL A 327 8.03 -19.30 -0.81
N VAL A 328 7.43 -19.52 -1.99
CA VAL A 328 7.89 -20.51 -2.97
C VAL A 328 9.35 -20.26 -3.34
N TRP A 329 10.19 -21.25 -3.06
CA TRP A 329 11.53 -21.33 -3.62
C TRP A 329 11.38 -21.76 -5.08
N LEU A 330 11.56 -20.86 -6.05
CA LEU A 330 11.82 -21.31 -7.42
C LEU A 330 13.25 -21.86 -7.43
N PRO A 331 13.45 -23.20 -7.48
CA PRO A 331 14.78 -23.75 -7.65
C PRO A 331 15.29 -23.29 -9.00
N GLY A 332 16.53 -22.82 -9.04
CA GLY A 332 17.11 -22.13 -10.19
C GLY A 332 16.80 -22.84 -11.52
N MET A 333 16.11 -22.13 -12.40
CA MET A 333 16.16 -22.39 -13.84
C MET A 333 17.47 -21.88 -14.41
#